data_AF-A0A2V5VTK7-F1
#
_entry.id   AF-A0A2V5VTK7-F1
#
_cell.length_a   1.000
_cell.length_b   1.000
_cell.length_c   1.000
_cell.angle_alpha   90.00
_cell.angle_beta   90.00
_cell.angle_gamma   90.00
#
_symmetry.space_group_name_H-M   'P 1'
#
loop_
_entity.id
_entity.type
_entity.pdbx_description
1 polymer ?
#
loop_
_entity_poly.entity_id
_entity_poly.type
_entity_poly.pdbx_seq_one_letter_code
_entity_poly.pdbx_strand_id
1 'polypeptide(L)' 'MARVLRICKKCGLAIFVDEPEGLCAACVLETSLGMLHDEVNGAGGMEMPEELGDYQLLEEIGRGG' A
#
# COMPACT_ATOMS: atom_id res chain seq x y z
N MET A 1 23.79 -0.20 -3.54
CA MET A 1 23.72 1.22 -3.13
C MET A 1 22.69 1.88 -4.01
N ALA A 2 21.54 2.27 -3.47
CA ALA A 2 20.52 2.96 -4.24
C ALA A 2 21.04 4.34 -4.68
N ARG A 3 20.83 4.69 -5.95
CA ARG A 3 21.18 6.00 -6.52
C ARG A 3 19.93 6.85 -6.62
N VAL A 4 20.04 8.12 -6.27
CA VAL A 4 18.95 9.08 -6.42
C VAL A 4 18.89 9.54 -7.87
N LEU A 5 17.73 9.41 -8.52
CA LEU A 5 17.46 9.95 -9.85
C LEU A 5 17.11 11.43 -9.80
N ARG A 6 16.14 11.77 -8.95
CA ARG A 6 15.57 13.13 -8.83
C ARG A 6 14.76 13.28 -7.55
N ILE A 7 14.38 14.51 -7.24
CA ILE A 7 13.44 14.83 -6.16
C ILE A 7 12.02 14.93 -6.73
N CYS A 8 11.06 14.31 -6.05
CA CYS A 8 9.65 14.40 -6.40
C CYS A 8 9.15 15.85 -6.24
N LYS A 9 8.55 16.41 -7.29
CA LYS A 9 8.01 17.79 -7.24
C LYS A 9 6.73 17.92 -6.43
N LYS A 10 6.03 16.80 -6.15
CA LYS A 10 4.79 16.80 -5.36
C LYS A 10 5.09 16.77 -3.86
N CYS A 11 5.89 15.81 -3.38
CA CYS A 11 6.10 15.58 -1.95
C CYS A 11 7.54 15.83 -1.48
N GLY A 12 8.49 16.10 -2.37
CA GLY A 12 9.89 16.37 -2.01
C GLY A 12 10.75 15.14 -1.69
N LEU A 13 10.20 13.92 -1.81
CA LEU A 13 10.96 12.69 -1.54
C LEU A 13 11.94 12.35 -2.69
N ALA A 14 13.08 11.75 -2.34
CA ALA A 14 14.01 11.22 -3.32
C ALA A 14 13.38 10.03 -4.08
N ILE A 15 13.47 10.07 -5.40
CA ILE A 15 13.10 8.96 -6.29
C ILE A 15 14.39 8.22 -6.65
N PHE A 16 14.42 6.91 -6.45
CA PHE A 16 15.59 6.09 -6.71
C PHE A 16 15.59 5.52 -8.13
N VAL A 17 16.78 5.15 -8.63
CA VAL A 17 16.96 4.51 -9.96
C VAL A 17 16.21 3.19 -10.05
N ASP A 18 16.10 2.49 -8.92
CA ASP A 18 15.54 1.15 -8.83
C ASP A 18 14.00 1.15 -8.70
N GLU A 19 13.36 2.33 -8.71
CA GLU A 19 11.89 2.45 -8.68
C GLU A 19 11.30 2.13 -10.06
N PRO A 20 10.28 1.24 -10.15
CA PRO A 20 9.63 0.94 -11.42
C PRO A 20 9.06 2.23 -12.03
N GLU A 21 9.40 2.46 -13.30
CA GLU A 21 8.97 3.63 -14.10
C GLU A 21 9.46 5.00 -13.60
N GLY A 22 10.32 5.07 -12.57
CA GLY A 22 10.83 6.34 -12.03
C GLY A 22 9.74 7.24 -11.41
N LEU A 23 8.64 6.62 -10.98
CA LEU A 23 7.55 7.25 -10.23
C LEU A 23 7.92 7.34 -8.75
N CYS A 24 7.35 8.31 -8.04
CA CYS A 24 7.57 8.43 -6.60
C CYS A 24 6.67 7.44 -5.84
N ALA A 25 7.28 6.42 -5.22
CA ALA A 25 6.56 5.39 -4.48
C ALA A 25 5.61 5.96 -3.43
N ALA A 26 6.01 7.01 -2.71
CA ALA A 26 5.16 7.65 -1.71
C ALA A 26 3.88 8.25 -2.31
N CYS A 27 3.99 8.98 -3.42
CA CYS A 27 2.81 9.59 -4.07
C CYS A 27 1.94 8.56 -4.78
N VAL A 28 2.54 7.50 -5.33
CA VAL A 28 1.80 6.37 -5.91
C VAL A 28 1.02 5.67 -4.80
N LEU A 29 1.67 5.34 -3.69
CA LEU A 29 1.03 4.70 -2.55
C LEU A 29 -0.10 5.55 -1.98
N GLU A 30 0.13 6.86 -1.78
CA GLU A 30 -0.90 7.81 -1.33
C GLU A 30 -2.11 7.82 -2.27
N THR A 31 -1.89 7.78 -3.58
CA THR A 31 -2.98 7.76 -4.57
C THR A 31 -3.74 6.44 -4.51
N SER A 32 -3.02 5.32 -4.48
CA SER A 32 -3.61 3.98 -4.43
C SER A 32 -4.38 3.74 -3.13
N LEU A 33 -3.82 4.14 -1.97
CA LEU A 33 -4.48 3.99 -0.67
C LEU A 33 -5.57 5.04 -0.43
N GLY A 34 -5.40 6.27 -0.93
CA GLY A 34 -6.44 7.30 -0.88
C GLY A 34 -7.71 6.90 -1.62
N MET A 35 -7.59 6.10 -2.69
CA MET A 35 -8.73 5.49 -3.37
C MET A 35 -9.41 4.36 -2.56
N LEU A 36 -8.68 3.73 -1.63
CA LEU A 36 -9.20 2.65 -0.78
C LEU A 36 -9.79 3.16 0.55
N HIS A 37 -9.60 4.44 0.89
CA HIS A 37 -9.97 4.98 2.20
C HIS A 37 -11.43 5.44 2.30
N ASP A 38 -12.21 5.44 1.22
CA ASP A 38 -13.63 5.82 1.28
C ASP A 38 -14.49 4.78 2.04
N GLU A 39 -13.93 3.61 2.40
CA GLU A 39 -14.70 2.47 2.94
C GLU A 39 -14.19 1.92 4.29
N VAL A 40 -13.16 2.52 4.92
CA VAL A 40 -12.66 2.05 6.23
C VAL A 40 -12.83 3.12 7.30
N ASN A 41 -14.08 3.28 7.73
CA ASN A 41 -14.41 3.95 8.98
C ASN A 41 -14.56 2.88 10.07
N GLY A 42 -13.45 2.50 10.70
CA GLY A 42 -13.47 1.45 11.72
C GLY A 42 -12.18 1.34 12.51
N ALA A 43 -12.08 2.11 13.59
CA ALA A 43 -11.29 1.69 14.74
C ALA A 43 -11.94 0.44 15.35
N GLY A 44 -11.56 -0.74 14.86
CA GLY A 44 -12.07 -2.02 15.33
C GLY A 44 -11.30 -3.12 14.62
N GLY A 45 -10.87 -4.14 15.37
CA GLY A 45 -10.25 -5.31 14.76
C GLY A 45 -11.13 -5.79 13.60
N MET A 46 -10.55 -5.86 12.40
CA MET A 46 -11.22 -6.48 11.26
C MET A 46 -11.53 -7.91 11.66
N GLU A 47 -12.80 -8.19 11.93
CA GLU A 47 -13.32 -9.56 11.89
C GLU A 47 -13.11 -10.01 10.45
N MET A 48 -12.10 -10.84 10.24
CA MET A 48 -11.82 -11.42 8.93
C MET A 48 -13.09 -12.17 8.50
N PRO A 49 -13.68 -11.86 7.34
CA PRO A 49 -14.84 -12.60 6.86
C PRO A 49 -14.49 -14.09 6.79
N GLU A 50 -15.30 -14.94 7.44
CA GLU A 50 -15.05 -16.39 7.47
C GLU A 50 -15.16 -17.02 6.06
N GLU A 51 -15.87 -16.37 5.14
CA GLU A 51 -16.04 -16.80 3.76
C GLU A 51 -15.79 -15.65 2.76
N LEU A 52 -14.90 -15.90 1.80
CA LEU A 52 -14.59 -15.06 0.66
C LEU A 52 -15.15 -15.73 -0.61
N GLY A 53 -16.44 -15.55 -0.87
CA GLY A 53 -17.10 -16.16 -2.04
C GLY A 53 -17.16 -17.68 -1.93
N ASP A 54 -16.49 -18.39 -2.84
CA ASP A 54 -16.35 -19.85 -2.83
C ASP A 54 -15.19 -20.37 -1.97
N TYR A 55 -14.44 -19.47 -1.33
CA TYR A 55 -13.31 -19.80 -0.48
C TYR A 55 -13.65 -19.62 1.01
N GLN A 56 -13.27 -20.60 1.83
CA GLN A 56 -13.43 -20.54 3.29
C GLN A 56 -12.08 -20.27 3.97
N LEU A 57 -12.07 -19.37 4.94
CA LEU A 57 -10.90 -19.10 5.76
C LEU A 57 -10.68 -20.25 6.75
N LEU A 58 -9.54 -20.93 6.65
CA LEU A 58 -9.18 -22.02 7.57
C LEU A 58 -8.38 -21.49 8.77
N GLU A 59 -7.36 -20.69 8.49
CA GLU A 59 -6.36 -20.23 9.46
C GLU A 59 -5.63 -19.00 8.91
N GLU A 60 -5.24 -18.09 9.82
CA GLU A 60 -4.33 -16.99 9.50
C GLU A 60 -2.87 -17.44 9.65
N ILE A 61 -2.11 -17.46 8.55
CA ILE A 61 -0.70 -17.93 8.53
C ILE A 61 0.34 -16.86 8.91
N GLY A 62 -0.06 -15.59 9.07
CA GLY A 62 0.82 -14.51 9.49
C GLY A 62 0.31 -13.11 9.13
N ARG A 63 0.75 -12.09 9.88
CA ARG A 63 0.48 -10.67 9.63
C ARG A 63 1.70 -9.95 9.07
N GLY A 64 1.51 -9.19 8.00
CA GLY A 64 2.55 -8.36 7.39
C GLY A 64 2.72 -7.01 8.08
N GLY A 65 3.90 -6.42 7.89
CA GLY A 65 4.27 -5.04 8.27
C GLY A 65 5.32 -4.49 7.33
#